data_AF-A0A5E4FQU1-F1
#
_entry.id   AF-A0A5E4FQU1-F1
#
_cell.length_a   1.000
_cell.length_b   1.000
_cell.length_c   1.000
_cell.angle_alpha   90.00
_cell.angle_beta   90.00
_cell.angle_gamma   90.00
#
_symmetry.space_group_name_H-M   'P 1'
#
loop_
_entity.id
_entity.type
_entity.pdbx_description
1 polymer ?
#
loop_
_entity_poly.entity_id
_entity_poly.type
_entity_poly.pdbx_seq_one_letter_code
_entity_poly.pdbx_strand_id
1 'polypeptide(L)'
;MRKLLELSKPAHDWLVEKDPAQWSRAYFKSDSKCDMLMNNLCEAFNHSIMDARDKRVLTVLERIRLYIMLLMAGIRVFCEK
;
A
#
# COMPACT_ATOMS: atom_id res chain seq x y z
N MET A 1 -0.04 22.48 -13.70
CA MET A 1 0.81 23.60 -13.26
C MET A 1 0.18 24.97 -13.43
N ARG A 2 -0.33 25.38 -14.61
CA ARG A 2 -0.97 26.72 -14.77
C ARG A 2 -2.07 27.03 -13.75
N LYS A 3 -3.00 26.09 -13.52
CA LYS A 3 -4.06 26.27 -12.50
C LYS A 3 -3.50 26.43 -11.07
N LEU A 4 -2.41 25.75 -10.72
CA LEU A 4 -1.77 25.87 -9.40
C LEU A 4 -1.07 27.22 -9.25
N LEU A 5 -0.45 27.72 -10.32
CA LEU A 5 0.17 29.04 -10.36
C LEU A 5 -0.86 30.16 -10.15
N GLU A 6 -2.04 30.03 -10.74
CA GLU A 6 -3.17 30.97 -10.56
C GLU A 6 -3.73 30.95 -9.13
N LEU A 7 -3.75 29.78 -8.48
CA LEU A 7 -4.23 29.60 -7.10
C LEU A 7 -3.22 30.06 -6.05
N SER A 8 -1.94 29.71 -6.22
CA SER A 8 -0.88 30.04 -5.28
C SER A 8 0.50 29.93 -5.94
N LYS A 9 1.09 31.09 -6.22
CA LYS A 9 2.46 31.19 -6.72
C LYS A 9 3.50 30.58 -5.77
N PRO A 10 3.46 30.80 -4.44
CA PRO A 10 4.42 30.18 -3.53
C PRO A 10 4.38 28.65 -3.54
N ALA A 11 3.18 28.06 -3.60
CA ALA A 11 3.04 26.61 -3.66
C ALA A 11 3.52 26.06 -5.00
N HIS A 12 3.25 26.77 -6.10
CA HIS A 12 3.75 26.43 -7.42
C HIS A 12 5.28 26.40 -7.45
N ASP A 13 5.92 27.47 -6.99
CA ASP A 13 7.39 27.62 -7.06
C ASP A 13 8.08 26.56 -6.19
N TRP A 14 7.52 26.24 -5.01
CA TRP A 14 8.00 25.14 -4.17
C TRP A 14 7.90 23.77 -4.86
N LEU A 15 6.79 23.50 -5.57
CA LEU A 15 6.57 22.22 -6.25
C LEU A 15 7.51 22.06 -7.45
N VAL A 16 7.76 23.16 -8.19
CA VAL A 16 8.64 23.16 -9.37
C VAL A 16 10.10 22.90 -9.00
N GLU A 17 10.53 23.28 -7.78
CA GLU A 17 11.86 22.98 -7.27
C GLU A 17 12.07 21.47 -7.01
N LYS A 18 10.99 20.71 -6.75
CA LYS A 18 11.06 19.28 -6.48
C LYS A 18 10.93 18.44 -7.75
N ASP A 19 11.59 17.29 -7.74
CA ASP A 19 11.55 16.34 -8.84
C ASP A 19 10.08 15.94 -9.15
N PRO A 20 9.58 16.16 -10.38
CA PRO A 20 8.26 15.75 -10.81
C PRO A 20 7.95 14.27 -10.54
N ALA A 21 8.96 13.39 -10.52
CA ALA A 21 8.79 11.98 -10.18
C ALA A 21 8.28 11.74 -8.75
N GLN A 22 8.41 12.72 -7.85
CA GLN A 22 7.96 12.59 -6.45
C GLN A 22 6.51 13.00 -6.24
N TRP A 23 5.93 13.84 -7.11
CA TRP A 23 4.62 14.45 -6.87
C TRP A 23 3.66 14.37 -8.05
N SER A 24 4.16 14.12 -9.27
CA SER A 24 3.34 14.02 -10.47
C SER A 24 3.11 12.57 -10.85
N ARG A 25 1.83 12.16 -10.83
CA ARG A 25 1.37 10.85 -11.28
C ARG A 25 1.83 10.47 -12.69
N ALA A 26 2.11 11.45 -13.56
CA ALA A 26 2.57 11.20 -14.93
C ALA A 26 3.95 10.51 -14.99
N TYR A 27 4.74 10.61 -13.93
CA TYR A 27 6.08 10.03 -13.84
C TYR A 27 6.11 8.76 -12.97
N PHE A 28 4.96 8.35 -12.41
CA PHE A 28 4.90 7.15 -11.59
C PHE A 28 4.97 5.91 -12.48
N LYS A 29 5.83 4.98 -12.08
CA LYS A 29 6.00 3.66 -12.66
C LYS A 29 4.69 2.88 -12.62
N SER A 30 4.18 2.47 -13.79
CA SER A 30 2.93 1.71 -13.91
C SER A 30 3.08 0.21 -13.62
N ASP A 31 4.33 -0.25 -13.54
CA ASP A 31 4.76 -1.62 -13.28
C ASP A 31 4.42 -2.09 -11.86
N SER A 32 4.40 -1.18 -10.88
CA SER A 32 4.02 -1.47 -9.49
C SER A 32 2.83 -0.61 -9.08
N LYS A 33 1.62 -1.18 -9.12
CA LYS A 33 0.41 -0.56 -8.55
C LYS A 33 0.30 -0.72 -7.03
N CYS A 34 1.37 -1.12 -6.36
CA CYS A 34 1.33 -1.36 -4.92
C CYS A 34 1.73 -0.08 -4.16
N ASP A 35 0.73 0.76 -3.87
CA ASP A 35 0.87 1.92 -2.99
C ASP A 35 0.86 1.46 -1.51
N MET A 36 1.65 0.43 -1.18
CA MET A 36 1.69 -0.11 0.18
C MET A 36 2.61 0.74 1.05
N LEU A 37 1.99 1.74 1.67
CA LEU A 37 2.53 2.38 2.86
C LEU A 37 2.79 1.29 3.92
N MET A 38 4.07 0.99 4.18
CA MET A 38 4.52 -0.14 5.01
C MET A 38 3.85 -0.24 6.39
N ASN A 39 3.45 0.89 6.99
CA ASN A 39 2.85 0.88 8.33
C ASN A 39 1.50 0.14 8.35
N ASN A 40 0.69 0.31 7.30
CA ASN A 40 -0.60 -0.34 7.18
C ASN A 40 -0.49 -1.88 7.08
N LEU A 41 0.60 -2.39 6.50
CA LEU A 41 0.84 -3.83 6.39
C LEU A 41 1.10 -4.48 7.75
N CYS A 42 1.95 -3.88 8.55
CA CYS A 42 2.25 -4.39 9.89
C CYS A 42 1.01 -4.32 10.79
N GLU A 43 0.24 -3.23 10.71
CA GLU A 43 -1.02 -3.09 11.44
C GLU A 43 -2.06 -4.15 11.02
N ALA A 44 -2.28 -4.32 9.71
CA ALA A 44 -3.21 -5.31 9.19
C ALA A 44 -2.81 -6.76 9.55
N PHE A 45 -1.52 -7.08 9.45
CA PHE A 45 -1.01 -8.39 9.85
C PHE A 45 -1.15 -8.62 11.36
N ASN A 46 -0.81 -7.63 12.18
CA ASN A 46 -0.95 -7.75 13.62
C ASN A 46 -2.40 -7.95 14.03
N HIS A 47 -3.34 -7.26 13.36
CA HIS A 47 -4.76 -7.44 13.59
C HIS A 47 -5.25 -8.85 13.20
N SER A 48 -4.83 -9.37 12.04
CA SER A 48 -5.30 -10.68 11.55
C SER A 48 -4.83 -11.87 12.39
N ILE A 49 -3.75 -11.73 13.16
CA ILE A 49 -3.23 -12.79 14.04
C ILE A 49 -3.65 -12.65 15.51
N MET A 50 -4.40 -11.60 15.89
CA MET A 50 -4.77 -11.34 17.29
C MET A 50 -5.36 -12.57 17.98
N ASP A 51 -6.35 -13.22 17.35
CA ASP A 51 -7.04 -14.40 17.88
C ASP A 51 -6.20 -15.68 17.89
N ALA A 52 -4.99 -15.64 17.32
CA ALA A 52 -4.07 -16.77 17.28
C ALA A 52 -2.96 -16.66 18.33
N ARG A 53 -2.67 -15.45 18.84
CA ARG A 53 -1.48 -15.18 19.67
C ARG A 53 -1.44 -15.94 20.99
N ASP A 54 -2.59 -16.28 21.54
CA ASP A 54 -2.76 -17.04 22.78
C ASP A 54 -2.71 -18.56 22.58
N LYS A 55 -2.55 -19.03 21.33
CA LYS A 55 -2.55 -20.45 20.98
C LYS A 55 -1.14 -21.03 20.94
N ARG A 56 -1.07 -22.36 20.95
CA ARG A 56 0.19 -23.10 20.76
C ARG A 56 0.82 -22.71 19.43
N VAL A 57 2.15 -22.66 19.39
CA VAL A 57 2.95 -22.24 18.21
C VAL A 57 2.48 -22.93 16.91
N LEU A 58 2.24 -24.25 16.96
CA LEU A 58 1.74 -24.99 15.79
C LEU A 58 0.40 -24.47 15.28
N THR A 59 -0.51 -24.11 16.17
CA THR A 59 -1.83 -23.55 15.83
C THR A 59 -1.72 -22.15 15.23
N VAL A 60 -0.77 -21.34 15.71
CA VAL A 60 -0.50 -20.00 15.15
C VAL A 60 0.04 -20.12 13.73
N LEU A 61 1.03 -20.99 13.52
CA LEU A 61 1.64 -21.22 12.21
C LEU A 61 0.60 -21.71 11.20
N GLU A 62 -0.26 -22.65 11.57
CA GLU A 62 -1.31 -23.15 10.69
C GLU A 62 -2.35 -22.08 10.34
N ARG A 63 -2.72 -21.23 11.32
CA ARG A 63 -3.61 -20.08 11.05
C ARG A 63 -2.99 -19.07 10.09
N ILE A 64 -1.72 -18.71 10.28
CA ILE A 64 -1.01 -17.79 9.37
C ILE A 64 -0.94 -18.38 7.96
N ARG A 65 -0.61 -19.67 7.84
CA ARG A 65 -0.55 -20.38 6.56
C ARG A 65 -1.88 -20.30 5.81
N LEU A 66 -2.98 -20.68 6.47
CA LEU A 66 -4.33 -20.64 5.89
C LEU A 66 -4.75 -19.22 5.51
N TYR A 67 -4.46 -18.24 6.36
CA TYR A 67 -4.74 -16.83 6.09
C TYR A 67 -4.07 -16.34 4.80
N ILE A 68 -2.76 -16.61 4.64
CA ILE A 68 -2.00 -16.22 3.45
C ILE A 68 -2.55 -16.91 2.19
N MET A 69 -2.86 -18.21 2.27
CA MET A 69 -3.41 -18.95 1.13
C MET A 69 -4.74 -18.37 0.64
N LEU A 70 -5.66 -18.07 1.56
CA LEU A 70 -6.96 -17.47 1.22
C LEU A 70 -6.81 -16.05 0.64
N LEU A 71 -5.90 -15.26 1.21
CA LEU A 71 -5.60 -13.92 0.72
C LEU A 71 -5.05 -13.95 -0.71
N MET A 72 -4.08 -14.83 -1.00
CA MET A 72 -3.53 -15.00 -2.35
C MET A 72 -4.58 -15.51 -3.35
N ALA A 73 -5.45 -16.45 -2.93
CA ALA A 73 -6.54 -16.93 -3.77
C ALA A 73 -7.53 -15.80 -4.13
N GLY A 74 -7.90 -14.96 -3.16
CA GLY A 74 -8.75 -13.80 -3.39
C GLY A 74 -8.11 -12.76 -4.32
N ILE A 75 -6.82 -12.46 -4.11
CA ILE A 75 -6.06 -11.56 -4.99
C ILE A 75 -6.00 -12.10 -6.42
N ARG A 76 -5.77 -13.40 -6.59
CA ARG A 76 -5.75 -14.03 -7.92
C ARG A 76 -7.07 -13.83 -8.66
N VAL A 77 -8.20 -14.08 -8.00
CA VAL A 77 -9.54 -13.87 -8.57
C VAL A 77 -9.78 -12.39 -8.91
N PHE A 78 -9.28 -11.46 -8.10
CA PHE A 78 -9.38 -10.03 -8.37
C PHE A 78 -8.54 -9.62 -9.60
N CYS A 79 -7.31 -10.12 -9.72
CA CYS A 79 -6.43 -9.81 -10.85
C CYS A 79 -6.88 -10.42 -12.18
N GLU A 80 -7.66 -11.51 -12.14
CA GLU A 80 -8.24 -12.15 -13.32
C GLU A 80 -9.53 -11.45 -13.81
N LYS A 81 -10.09 -10.51 -13.04
CA LYS A 81 -11.22 -9.64 -13.42
C LYS A 81 -10.73 -8.31 -13.99
#